data_AF-A0A3S3GLT4-F1
#
_entry.id   AF-A0A3S3GLT4-F1
#
_cell.length_a   1.000
_cell.length_b   1.000
_cell.length_c   1.000
_cell.angle_alpha   90.00
_cell.angle_beta   90.00
_cell.angle_gamma   90.00
#
_symmetry.space_group_name_H-M   'P 1'
#
loop_
_entity.id
_entity.type
_entity.pdbx_description
1 polymer ?
#
loop_
_entity_poly.entity_id
_entity_poly.type
_entity_poly.pdbx_seq_one_letter_code
_entity_poly.pdbx_strand_id
1 'polypeptide(L)' 'MANRAALITQADATRLFKAAKLAGYDRARFVSHPDGRIEVLVETLAAESRAGDGKPNEWDDVLK' A
#
# COMPACT_ATOMS: atom_id res chain seq x y z
N MET A 1 10.12 -27.95 12.76
CA MET A 1 9.28 -26.87 13.33
C MET A 1 8.60 -26.20 12.16
N ALA A 2 7.32 -26.47 11.90
CA ALA A 2 6.61 -25.78 10.83
C ALA A 2 6.51 -24.29 11.21
N ASN A 3 7.01 -23.40 10.35
CA ASN A 3 6.90 -21.95 10.57
C ASN A 3 5.42 -21.61 10.73
N ARG A 4 5.00 -21.35 11.98
CA ARG A 4 3.66 -20.89 12.27
C ARG A 4 3.57 -19.49 11.69
N ALA A 5 2.92 -19.35 10.54
CA ALA A 5 2.73 -18.07 9.88
C ALA A 5 2.24 -17.06 10.93
N ALA A 6 2.89 -15.90 11.01
CA ALA A 6 2.39 -14.84 11.86
C ALA A 6 0.97 -14.51 11.38
N LEU A 7 0.01 -14.51 12.30
CA LEU A 7 -1.38 -14.20 12.00
C LEU A 7 -1.68 -12.83 12.59
N ILE A 8 -2.04 -11.89 11.74
CA ILE A 8 -2.61 -10.63 12.19
C ILE A 8 -4.10 -10.82 12.42
N THR A 9 -4.58 -10.41 13.60
CA THR A 9 -6.01 -10.47 13.88
C THR A 9 -6.75 -9.38 13.11
N GLN A 10 -8.02 -9.60 12.79
CA GLN A 10 -8.87 -8.58 12.18
C GLN A 10 -8.96 -7.33 13.06
N ALA A 11 -8.95 -7.50 14.38
CA ALA A 11 -9.00 -6.39 15.33
C ALA A 11 -7.75 -5.50 15.23
N ASP A 12 -6.56 -6.10 15.14
CA ASP A 12 -5.31 -5.35 15.03
C ASP A 12 -5.17 -4.66 13.67
N ALA A 13 -5.56 -5.34 12.59
CA ALA A 13 -5.61 -4.73 11.27
C ALA A 13 -6.54 -3.50 11.25
N THR A 14 -7.73 -3.63 11.86
CA THR A 14 -8.70 -2.53 11.94
C THR A 14 -8.15 -1.34 12.74
N ARG A 15 -7.47 -1.60 13.86
CA ARG A 15 -6.83 -0.55 14.69
C ARG A 15 -5.75 0.17 13.91
N LEU A 16 -4.93 -0.56 13.15
CA LEU A 16 -3.86 0.02 12.35
C LEU A 16 -4.40 0.91 11.24
N PHE A 17 -5.40 0.46 10.47
CA PHE A 17 -5.99 1.27 9.42
C PHE A 17 -6.66 2.54 9.95
N LYS A 18 -7.32 2.46 11.11
CA LYS A 18 -7.86 3.65 11.78
C LYS A 18 -6.76 4.62 12.19
N ALA A 19 -5.66 4.12 12.77
CA ALA A 19 -4.53 4.94 13.16
C ALA A 19 -3.85 5.61 11.96
N ALA A 20 -3.62 4.86 10.87
CA ALA A 20 -3.06 5.38 9.64
C ALA A 20 -3.92 6.49 9.02
N LYS A 21 -5.25 6.30 9.01
CA LYS A 21 -6.19 7.31 8.54
C LYS A 21 -6.18 8.56 9.42
N LEU A 22 -6.15 8.40 10.75
CA LEU A 22 -6.10 9.52 11.70
C LEU A 22 -4.78 10.31 11.60
N ALA A 23 -3.68 9.62 11.31
CA ALA A 23 -2.37 10.23 11.09
C ALA A 23 -2.23 10.93 9.72
N GLY A 24 -3.24 10.86 8.85
CA GLY A 24 -3.26 11.59 7.58
C GLY A 24 -2.51 10.92 6.43
N TYR A 25 -2.28 9.61 6.52
CA TYR A 25 -1.69 8.86 5.41
C TYR A 25 -2.74 8.46 4.37
N ASP A 26 -2.34 8.45 3.09
CA ASP A 26 -3.24 8.14 1.97
C ASP A 26 -3.46 6.64 1.81
N ARG A 27 -2.43 5.84 2.12
CA ARG A 27 -2.45 4.40 1.94
C ARG A 27 -1.80 3.68 3.12
N ALA A 28 -2.41 2.57 3.51
CA ALA A 28 -1.80 1.57 4.38
C ALA A 28 -1.99 0.18 3.76
N ARG A 29 -1.00 -0.71 3.90
CA ARG A 29 -1.04 -2.08 3.38
C ARG A 29 -0.43 -3.07 4.37
N PHE A 30 -0.95 -4.30 4.31
CA PHE A 30 -0.33 -5.48 4.90
C PHE A 30 0.15 -6.39 3.78
N VAL A 31 1.39 -6.86 3.87
CA VAL A 31 1.96 -7.84 2.95
C VAL A 31 2.38 -9.05 3.76
N SER A 32 1.73 -10.18 3.52
CA SER A 32 2.11 -11.47 4.10
C SER A 32 3.07 -12.16 3.15
N HIS A 33 4.31 -12.38 3.59
CA HIS A 33 5.34 -13.05 2.83
C HIS A 33 5.26 -14.57 3.02
N PRO A 34 5.66 -15.39 2.01
CA PRO A 34 5.64 -16.85 2.11
C PRO A 34 6.53 -17.42 3.23
N ASP A 35 7.52 -16.66 3.70
CA ASP A 35 8.40 -17.02 4.80
C ASP A 35 7.77 -16.81 6.20
N GLY A 36 6.53 -16.29 6.24
CA GLY A 36 5.78 -16.04 7.46
C GLY A 36 5.96 -14.64 8.05
N ARG A 37 6.75 -13.77 7.42
CA ARG A 37 6.85 -12.35 7.81
C ARG A 37 5.60 -11.59 7.36
N ILE A 38 5.17 -10.65 8.19
CA ILE A 38 4.17 -9.65 7.83
C ILE A 38 4.86 -8.29 7.80
N GLU A 39 4.78 -7.61 6.66
CA GLU A 39 5.20 -6.24 6.51
C GLU A 39 3.98 -5.32 6.55
N VAL A 40 4.10 -4.24 7.33
CA VAL A 40 3.13 -3.16 7.39
C VAL A 40 3.79 -1.93 6.81
N LEU A 41 3.12 -1.30 5.85
CA LEU A 41 3.60 -0.09 5.25
C LEU A 41 2.48 0.94 5.14
N VAL A 42 2.83 2.17 5.47
CA VAL A 42 1.95 3.33 5.47
C VAL A 42 2.66 4.43 4.69
N GLU A 43 1.99 4.98 3.68
CA GLU A 43 2.56 5.89 2.69
C GLU A 43 1.65 7.11 2.50
N THR A 44 2.29 8.27 2.37
CA THR A 44 1.69 9.46 1.78
C THR A 44 1.99 9.42 0.29
N LEU A 45 0.96 9.48 -0.55
CA LEU A 45 1.13 9.55 -1.98
C LEU A 45 1.41 11.02 -2.33
N ALA A 46 2.58 11.30 -2.92
CA ALA A 46 2.82 12.60 -3.51
C ALA A 46 1.69 12.91 -4.50
N ALA A 47 1.18 14.14 -4.48
CA ALA A 47 0.00 14.57 -5.24
C ALA A 47 0.16 14.49 -6.78
N GLU A 48 1.26 13.93 -7.30
CA GLU A 48 1.59 13.86 -8.73
C GLU A 48 0.97 12.66 -9.46
N SER A 49 0.06 11.91 -8.83
CA SER A 49 -0.67 10.83 -9.52
C SER A 49 -2.18 10.99 -9.42
N ARG A 50 -2.68 12.23 -9.47
CA ARG A 50 -3.96 12.46 -10.13
C ARG A 50 -3.75 12.26 -11.63
N ALA A 51 -3.70 11.00 -12.05
CA ALA A 51 -3.80 10.62 -13.45
C ALA A 51 -5.07 11.26 -14.02
N GLY A 52 -4.89 12.31 -14.81
CA GLY A 52 -5.98 13.19 -15.22
C GLY A 52 -5.53 14.54 -15.75
N ASP A 53 -4.26 14.91 -15.61
CA ASP A 53 -3.69 16.02 -16.40
C ASP A 53 -3.29 15.45 -17.76
N GLY A 54 -4.14 15.69 -18.78
CA GLY A 54 -4.03 15.20 -20.16
C GLY A 54 -2.81 15.71 -20.92
N LYS A 55 -1.61 15.53 -20.37
CA LYS A 55 -0.35 15.71 -21.06
C LYS A 55 -0.05 14.41 -21.83
N PRO A 56 0.32 14.50 -23.12
CA PRO A 56 0.72 13.33 -23.88
C PRO A 56 1.86 12.62 -23.15
N ASN A 57 1.74 11.30 -23.00
CA ASN A 57 2.78 10.50 -22.39
C ASN A 57 3.90 10.30 -23.41
N GLU A 58 5.16 10.23 -22.98
CA GLU A 58 6.33 10.02 -23.87
C GLU A 58 6.20 8.72 -24.70
N TRP A 59 5.35 7.79 -24.26
CA TRP A 59 5.03 6.55 -24.96
C TRP A 59 4.07 6.71 -26.16
N ASP A 60 3.33 7.82 -26.25
CA ASP A 60 2.41 8.08 -27.38
C ASP A 60 3.16 8.33 -28.69
N ASP A 61 4.44 8.77 -28.63
CA ASP A 61 5.27 8.97 -29.81
C ASP A 61 5.88 7.66 -30.37
N VAL A 62 5.92 6.59 -29.57
CA VAL A 62 6.46 5.28 -29.98
C VAL A 62 5.43 4.46 -30.77
N LEU A 63 4.14 4.79 -30.65
CA LEU A 63 3.03 4.06 -31.28
C LEU A 63 2.55 4.68 -32.60
N LYS A 64 3.31 5.64 -33.17
CA LYS A 64 3.06 6.20 -34.51
C LYS A 64 3.65 5.35 -35.64
#